data_AF-A0A6V1PD95-F1
#
_entry.id   AF-A0A6V1PD95-F1
#
_cell.length_a   1.000
_cell.length_b   1.000
_cell.length_c   1.000
_cell.angle_alpha   90.00
_cell.angle_beta   90.00
_cell.angle_gamma   90.00
#
_symmetry.space_group_name_H-M   'P 1'
#
loop_
_entity.id
_entity.type
_entity.pdbx_description
1 polymer ?
#
loop_
_entity_poly.entity_id
_entity_poly.type
_entity_poly.pdbx_seq_one_letter_code
_entity_poly.pdbx_strand_id
1 'polypeptide(L)'
;GRFCAKHKLKGMVNIYARCEYAGGCTMHPSFNFQGHKKLRFCAQHKLEGMVNTSSINRKKHYCEYHECSRAPAFNFEGQGGKTRFCFEHKLEGMVRLKHSKKQLCEGVGCTVQASFNYQSERKMRFCALHKLEGMENLKHGRRK
;
A
#
# COMPACT_ATOMS: atom_id res chain seq x y z
N GLY A 1 -8.61 -1.87 6.57
CA GLY A 1 -9.77 -1.13 7.11
C GLY A 1 -10.32 -0.17 6.07
N ARG A 2 -11.66 -0.17 5.88
CA ARG A 2 -12.33 0.62 4.83
C ARG A 2 -12.58 2.08 5.23
N PHE A 3 -12.71 2.35 6.54
CA PHE A 3 -13.06 3.65 7.11
C PHE A 3 -12.00 4.10 8.13
N CYS A 4 -11.79 5.42 8.28
CA CYS A 4 -10.88 5.98 9.28
C CYS A 4 -11.62 6.29 10.59
N ALA A 5 -10.89 6.69 11.64
CA ALA A 5 -11.49 6.99 12.94
C ALA A 5 -12.57 8.08 12.87
N LYS A 6 -12.41 9.08 12.00
CA LYS A 6 -13.39 10.15 11.77
C LYS A 6 -14.64 9.70 11.01
N HIS A 7 -14.53 8.64 10.20
CA HIS A 7 -15.61 8.15 9.32
C HIS A 7 -16.13 6.78 9.74
N LYS A 8 -16.00 6.40 11.02
CA LYS A 8 -16.52 5.11 11.53
C LYS A 8 -18.04 5.20 11.74
N LEU A 9 -18.78 4.18 11.36
CA LEU A 9 -20.21 4.05 11.68
C LEU A 9 -20.42 3.50 13.10
N LYS A 10 -21.63 3.67 13.67
CA LYS A 10 -22.00 3.11 14.98
C LYS A 10 -21.84 1.59 14.95
N GLY A 11 -21.13 1.04 15.94
CA GLY A 11 -20.79 -0.39 16.00
C GLY A 11 -19.50 -0.80 15.27
N MET A 12 -18.86 0.09 14.50
CA MET A 12 -17.58 -0.25 13.85
C MET A 12 -16.41 -0.28 14.84
N VAL A 13 -15.71 -1.41 14.87
CA VAL A 13 -14.49 -1.60 15.67
C VAL A 13 -13.24 -1.28 14.85
N ASN A 14 -12.20 -0.77 15.52
CA ASN A 14 -10.91 -0.59 14.87
C ASN A 14 -10.23 -1.97 14.74
N ILE A 15 -10.05 -2.43 13.50
CA ILE A 15 -9.36 -3.70 13.21
C ILE A 15 -7.84 -3.59 13.19
N TYR A 16 -7.31 -2.37 13.31
CA TYR A 16 -5.87 -2.14 13.37
C TYR A 16 -5.38 -2.23 14.82
N ALA A 17 -4.24 -2.90 15.01
CA ALA A 17 -3.55 -2.94 16.29
C ALA A 17 -3.26 -1.52 16.78
N ARG A 18 -3.48 -1.30 18.09
CA ARG A 18 -3.15 -0.07 18.81
C ARG A 18 -1.98 -0.31 19.74
N CYS A 19 -1.32 0.77 20.11
CA CYS A 19 -0.30 0.75 21.15
C CYS A 19 -0.91 0.22 22.47
N GLU A 20 -0.23 -0.73 23.09
CA GLU A 20 -0.64 -1.39 24.35
C GLU A 20 -0.34 -0.52 25.60
N TYR A 21 -0.08 0.78 25.42
CA TYR A 21 0.14 1.70 26.53
C TYR A 21 -1.17 1.92 27.29
N ALA A 22 -1.13 1.79 28.62
CA ALA A 22 -2.30 1.79 29.48
C ALA A 22 -3.18 3.05 29.35
N GLY A 23 -2.61 4.20 28.95
CA GLY A 23 -3.35 5.45 28.74
C GLY A 23 -4.22 5.52 27.47
N GLY A 24 -4.56 4.40 26.84
CA GLY A 24 -5.48 4.38 25.69
C GLY A 24 -4.90 5.00 24.42
N CYS A 25 -3.60 4.82 24.18
CA CYS A 25 -2.92 5.39 23.02
C CYS A 25 -3.53 4.90 21.69
N THR A 26 -3.81 5.84 20.78
CA THR A 26 -4.43 5.56 19.47
C THR A 26 -3.42 5.36 18.34
N MET A 27 -2.13 5.52 18.64
CA MET A 27 -1.05 5.38 17.66
C MET A 27 -0.84 3.92 17.26
N HIS A 28 -0.42 3.71 16.02
CA HIS A 28 -0.03 2.39 15.53
C HIS A 28 1.23 1.90 16.24
N PRO A 29 1.25 0.66 16.73
CA PRO A 29 2.44 0.08 17.31
C PRO A 29 3.45 -0.29 16.22
N SER A 30 4.73 -0.07 16.51
CA SER A 30 5.86 -0.42 15.64
C SER A 30 7.07 -0.96 16.41
N PHE A 31 7.04 -0.90 17.75
CA PHE A 31 8.11 -1.30 18.65
C PHE A 31 7.74 -2.54 19.44
N ASN A 32 8.75 -3.38 19.66
CA ASN A 32 8.74 -4.47 20.64
C ASN A 32 10.19 -4.88 20.95
N PHE A 33 10.37 -5.80 21.90
CA PHE A 33 11.66 -6.44 22.13
C PHE A 33 12.07 -7.31 20.94
N GLN A 34 13.38 -7.44 20.75
CA GLN A 34 13.96 -8.27 19.69
C GLN A 34 13.45 -9.72 19.79
N GLY A 35 13.20 -10.33 18.63
CA GLY A 35 12.64 -11.70 18.55
C GLY A 35 11.11 -11.78 18.58
N HIS A 36 10.40 -10.73 18.99
CA HIS A 36 8.94 -10.75 19.01
C HIS A 36 8.30 -10.23 17.69
N LYS A 37 7.41 -11.05 17.12
CA LYS A 37 6.74 -10.73 15.84
C LYS A 37 5.54 -9.80 15.96
N LYS A 38 4.96 -9.66 17.16
CA LYS A 38 3.81 -8.77 17.41
C LYS A 38 4.32 -7.36 17.67
N LEU A 39 3.72 -6.36 17.03
CA LEU A 39 3.97 -4.95 17.34
C LEU A 39 3.11 -4.56 18.55
N ARG A 40 3.72 -4.00 19.61
CA ARG A 40 3.01 -3.70 20.86
C ARG A 40 2.99 -2.22 21.21
N PHE A 41 4.09 -1.50 21.00
CA PHE A 41 4.23 -0.10 21.43
C PHE A 41 4.49 0.84 20.25
N CYS A 42 4.05 2.09 20.35
CA CYS A 42 4.42 3.13 19.38
C CYS A 42 5.77 3.76 19.76
N ALA A 43 6.31 4.62 18.88
CA ALA A 43 7.60 5.28 19.11
C ALA A 43 7.66 6.09 20.42
N GLN A 44 6.53 6.70 20.81
CA GLN A 44 6.42 7.53 22.01
C GLN A 44 6.32 6.71 23.30
N HIS A 45 5.81 5.48 23.22
CA HIS A 45 5.59 4.61 24.39
C HIS A 45 6.48 3.36 24.35
N LYS A 46 7.60 3.41 23.64
CA LYS A 46 8.58 2.32 23.67
C LYS A 46 9.25 2.29 25.05
N LEU A 47 9.53 1.09 25.54
CA LEU A 47 10.36 0.91 26.73
C LEU A 47 11.84 0.86 26.33
N GLU A 48 12.71 1.05 27.31
CA GLU A 48 14.15 0.84 27.12
C GLU A 48 14.41 -0.59 26.61
N GLY A 49 15.37 -0.73 25.68
CA GLY A 49 15.67 -1.99 25.03
C GLY A 49 14.69 -2.44 23.93
N MET A 50 13.57 -1.73 23.70
CA MET A 50 12.70 -2.03 22.57
C MET A 50 13.25 -1.49 21.24
N VAL A 51 13.10 -2.30 20.19
CA VAL A 51 13.50 -1.96 18.82
C VAL A 51 12.28 -1.82 17.92
N ASN A 52 12.43 -1.08 16.82
CA ASN A 52 11.39 -1.02 15.81
C ASN A 52 11.33 -2.36 15.05
N THR A 53 10.34 -3.19 15.39
CA THR A 53 10.15 -4.51 14.80
C THR A 53 9.22 -4.47 13.59
N SER A 54 8.66 -3.32 13.22
CA SER A 54 7.77 -3.19 12.06
C SER A 54 8.45 -3.55 10.73
N SER A 55 9.74 -3.27 10.60
CA SER A 55 10.56 -3.63 9.44
C SER A 55 10.94 -5.11 9.44
N ILE A 56 11.22 -5.68 10.62
CA ILE A 56 11.61 -7.08 10.82
C ILE A 56 10.44 -8.02 10.52
N ASN A 57 9.22 -7.58 10.84
CA ASN A 57 7.99 -8.36 10.64
C ASN A 57 7.39 -8.24 9.25
N ARG A 58 7.94 -7.40 8.37
CA ARG A 58 7.54 -7.41 6.95
C ARG A 58 8.02 -8.71 6.34
N LYS A 59 7.10 -9.45 5.69
CA LYS A 59 7.49 -10.57 4.82
C LYS A 59 8.46 -10.03 3.79
N LYS A 60 9.74 -10.38 3.95
CA LYS A 60 10.78 -9.99 3.00
C LYS A 60 10.40 -10.58 1.65
N HIS A 61 10.35 -9.71 0.65
CA HIS A 61 9.96 -10.07 -0.71
C HIS A 61 11.19 -9.86 -1.58
N TYR A 62 11.89 -10.96 -1.82
CA TYR A 62 13.12 -11.00 -2.60
C TYR A 62 12.85 -11.57 -3.99
N CYS A 63 13.84 -11.37 -4.86
CA CYS A 63 13.91 -12.05 -6.14
C CYS A 63 13.75 -13.56 -5.93
N GLU A 64 12.95 -14.21 -6.78
CA GLU A 64 12.72 -15.66 -6.72
C GLU A 64 13.90 -16.49 -7.25
N TYR A 65 14.98 -15.83 -7.69
CA TYR A 65 16.21 -16.52 -8.09
C TYR A 65 16.98 -16.97 -6.85
N HIS A 66 17.57 -18.15 -6.92
CA HIS A 66 18.28 -18.79 -5.82
C HIS A 66 19.32 -17.83 -5.19
N GLU A 67 19.29 -17.72 -3.87
CA GLU A 67 20.21 -16.88 -3.07
C GLU A 67 20.25 -15.38 -3.43
N CYS A 68 19.28 -14.87 -4.19
CA CYS A 68 19.23 -13.47 -4.53
C CYS A 68 18.54 -12.63 -3.44
N SER A 69 19.28 -11.72 -2.81
CA SER A 69 18.75 -10.80 -1.78
C SER A 69 18.21 -9.47 -2.34
N ARG A 70 18.12 -9.33 -3.67
CA ARG A 70 17.64 -8.09 -4.31
C ARG A 70 16.11 -8.02 -4.33
N ALA A 71 15.57 -6.81 -4.25
CA ALA A 71 14.13 -6.59 -4.38
C ALA A 71 13.67 -6.90 -5.82
N PRO A 72 12.58 -7.65 -6.00
CA PRO A 72 12.06 -7.96 -7.33
C PRO A 72 11.31 -6.76 -7.90
N ALA A 73 11.50 -6.52 -9.19
CA ALA A 73 10.88 -5.44 -9.97
C ALA A 73 10.28 -5.91 -11.30
N PHE A 74 10.51 -7.16 -11.70
CA PHE A 74 10.17 -7.71 -13.01
C PHE A 74 9.22 -8.91 -12.88
N ASN A 75 8.31 -9.02 -13.82
CA ASN A 75 7.47 -10.20 -14.04
C ASN A 75 6.93 -10.15 -15.49
N PHE A 76 6.29 -11.22 -15.94
CA PHE A 76 5.52 -11.19 -17.18
C PHE A 76 4.24 -10.37 -17.04
N GLU A 77 3.83 -9.72 -18.13
CA GLU A 77 2.56 -9.03 -18.20
C GLU A 77 1.39 -10.00 -17.97
N GLY A 78 0.30 -9.54 -17.36
CA GLY A 78 -0.87 -10.39 -17.06
C GLY A 78 -0.78 -11.26 -15.80
N GLN A 79 0.41 -11.49 -15.20
CA GLN A 79 0.57 -12.36 -14.02
C GLN A 79 0.19 -11.73 -12.66
N GLY A 80 -0.88 -10.93 -12.60
CA GLY A 80 -1.48 -10.51 -11.33
C GLY A 80 -0.71 -9.43 -10.53
N GLY A 81 0.24 -8.74 -11.16
CA GLY A 81 0.83 -7.49 -10.65
C GLY A 81 1.82 -7.61 -9.49
N LYS A 82 2.27 -8.83 -9.15
CA LYS A 82 3.38 -9.04 -8.21
C LYS A 82 4.69 -9.14 -8.99
N THR A 83 5.73 -8.45 -8.53
CA THR A 83 7.09 -8.59 -9.07
C THR A 83 7.71 -9.87 -8.55
N ARG A 84 8.51 -10.58 -9.36
CA ARG A 84 9.09 -11.88 -9.00
C ARG A 84 10.62 -11.89 -9.13
N PHE A 85 11.14 -11.16 -10.12
CA PHE A 85 12.57 -11.15 -10.42
C PHE A 85 13.19 -9.75 -10.31
N CYS A 86 14.47 -9.67 -9.98
CA CYS A 86 15.24 -8.42 -10.02
C CYS A 86 15.68 -8.09 -11.45
N PHE A 87 16.44 -7.00 -11.63
CA PHE A 87 16.92 -6.59 -12.95
C PHE A 87 17.90 -7.60 -13.57
N GLU A 88 18.78 -8.18 -12.76
CA GLU A 88 19.78 -9.16 -13.23
C GLU A 88 19.15 -10.51 -13.60
N HIS A 89 18.16 -10.94 -12.82
CA HIS A 89 17.52 -12.25 -13.01
C HIS A 89 16.19 -12.16 -13.79
N LYS A 90 16.01 -11.10 -14.60
CA LYS A 90 14.85 -11.01 -15.48
C LYS A 90 15.03 -12.00 -16.64
N LEU A 91 13.97 -12.71 -17.00
CA LEU A 91 13.94 -13.51 -18.24
C LEU A 91 13.57 -12.63 -19.44
N GLU A 92 13.86 -13.11 -20.64
CA GLU A 92 13.33 -12.48 -21.86
C GLU A 92 11.80 -12.42 -21.81
N GLY A 93 11.23 -11.34 -22.34
CA GLY A 93 9.79 -11.06 -22.28
C GLY A 93 9.27 -10.56 -20.91
N MET A 94 10.08 -10.53 -19.85
CA MET A 94 9.66 -9.91 -18.59
C MET A 94 9.71 -8.38 -18.66
N VAL A 95 8.66 -7.76 -18.11
CA VAL A 95 8.54 -6.30 -18.02
C VAL A 95 8.75 -5.83 -16.58
N ARG A 96 9.32 -4.63 -16.43
CA ARG A 96 9.40 -3.99 -15.11
C ARG A 96 7.99 -3.61 -14.69
N LEU A 97 7.43 -4.29 -13.69
CA LEU A 97 6.14 -3.90 -13.14
C LEU A 97 6.35 -2.69 -12.25
N LYS A 98 5.89 -1.52 -12.71
CA LYS A 98 5.71 -0.38 -11.81
C LYS A 98 4.67 -0.79 -10.76
N HIS A 99 4.86 -0.44 -9.50
CA HIS A 99 3.81 -0.51 -8.47
C HIS A 99 2.64 0.37 -8.91
N SER A 100 1.80 -0.18 -9.76
CA SER A 100 0.86 0.60 -10.54
C SER A 100 -0.18 -0.37 -11.03
N LYS A 101 -1.07 -0.72 -10.10
CA LYS A 101 -2.49 -0.85 -10.45
C LYS A 101 -3.00 0.50 -10.97
N LYS A 102 -2.42 0.99 -12.07
CA LYS A 102 -2.90 2.19 -12.75
C LYS A 102 -4.20 1.77 -13.37
N GLN A 103 -5.29 2.24 -12.78
CA GLN A 103 -6.58 2.11 -13.40
C GLN A 103 -6.50 2.83 -14.76
N LEU A 104 -6.85 2.11 -15.82
CA LEU A 104 -7.00 2.69 -17.13
C LEU A 104 -8.33 3.44 -17.18
N CYS A 105 -8.42 4.37 -18.12
CA CYS A 105 -9.66 5.05 -18.40
C CYS A 105 -10.73 4.05 -18.84
N GLU A 106 -11.94 4.18 -18.30
CA GLU A 106 -13.09 3.37 -18.70
C GLU A 106 -13.77 3.88 -19.98
N GLY A 107 -13.14 4.83 -20.68
CA GLY A 107 -13.62 5.29 -21.98
C GLY A 107 -13.38 4.19 -23.02
N VAL A 108 -14.36 3.96 -23.89
CA VAL A 108 -14.29 2.90 -24.91
C VAL A 108 -13.03 3.08 -25.76
N GLY A 109 -12.20 2.04 -25.83
CA GLY A 109 -10.93 2.07 -26.57
C GLY A 109 -9.82 2.93 -25.96
N CYS A 110 -10.00 3.47 -24.75
CA CYS A 110 -9.02 4.37 -24.14
C CYS A 110 -7.94 3.61 -23.36
N THR A 111 -6.68 3.80 -23.73
CA THR A 111 -5.51 3.24 -23.03
C THR A 111 -4.84 4.24 -22.07
N VAL A 112 -5.39 5.46 -21.96
CA VAL A 112 -4.86 6.51 -21.09
C VAL A 112 -5.13 6.18 -19.63
N GLN A 113 -4.17 6.48 -18.75
CA GLN A 113 -4.33 6.28 -17.31
C GLN A 113 -5.46 7.16 -16.74
N ALA A 114 -6.39 6.54 -16.01
CA ALA A 114 -7.43 7.25 -15.28
C ALA A 114 -6.83 8.16 -14.20
N SER A 115 -7.37 9.37 -14.13
CA SER A 115 -6.99 10.41 -13.16
C SER A 115 -8.20 11.12 -12.56
N PHE A 116 -9.38 10.97 -13.16
CA PHE A 116 -10.61 11.69 -12.82
C PHE A 116 -11.68 10.75 -12.26
N ASN A 117 -12.44 11.26 -11.29
CA ASN A 117 -13.72 10.73 -10.83
C ASN A 117 -14.41 11.80 -9.93
N TYR A 118 -15.61 11.52 -9.42
CA TYR A 118 -16.25 12.35 -8.40
C TYR A 118 -15.48 12.32 -7.07
N GLN A 119 -15.49 13.42 -6.30
CA GLN A 119 -14.79 13.52 -5.01
C GLN A 119 -15.23 12.45 -3.99
N SER A 120 -16.49 12.02 -4.04
CA SER A 120 -17.04 10.95 -3.20
C SER A 120 -16.41 9.58 -3.50
N GLU A 121 -15.81 9.41 -4.68
CA GLU A 121 -15.27 8.15 -5.16
C GLU A 121 -13.75 8.05 -4.95
N ARG A 122 -13.29 6.87 -4.52
CA ARG A 122 -11.86 6.65 -4.19
C ARG A 122 -11.02 6.14 -5.35
N LYS A 123 -11.66 5.64 -6.41
CA LYS A 123 -11.00 5.09 -7.60
C LYS A 123 -11.03 6.12 -8.70
N MET A 124 -9.92 6.26 -9.41
CA MET A 124 -9.88 7.01 -10.67
C MET A 124 -10.46 6.11 -11.76
N ARG A 125 -11.43 6.61 -12.53
CA ARG A 125 -12.12 5.85 -13.59
C ARG A 125 -11.90 6.44 -14.99
N PHE A 126 -11.73 7.76 -15.09
CA PHE A 126 -11.66 8.45 -16.38
C PHE A 126 -10.36 9.26 -16.55
N CYS A 127 -9.94 9.50 -17.79
CA CYS A 127 -8.86 10.45 -18.10
C CYS A 127 -9.43 11.86 -18.31
N ALA A 128 -8.57 12.85 -18.59
CA ALA A 128 -9.01 14.23 -18.79
C ALA A 128 -9.96 14.40 -19.97
N LEU A 129 -9.82 13.57 -21.01
CA LEU A 129 -10.65 13.60 -22.21
C LEU A 129 -12.01 12.92 -22.02
N HIS A 130 -12.10 11.95 -21.10
CA HIS A 130 -13.33 11.19 -20.83
C HIS A 130 -13.96 11.55 -19.49
N LYS A 131 -13.60 12.69 -18.89
CA LYS A 131 -14.24 13.15 -17.65
C LYS A 131 -15.67 13.61 -17.97
N LEU A 132 -16.59 13.34 -17.06
CA LEU A 132 -17.94 13.90 -17.09
C LEU A 132 -18.01 15.20 -16.30
N GLU A 133 -19.08 15.98 -16.49
CA GLU A 133 -19.33 17.15 -15.63
C GLU A 133 -19.36 16.75 -14.15
N GLY A 134 -18.76 17.61 -13.33
CA GLY A 134 -18.60 17.39 -11.89
C GLY A 134 -17.47 16.42 -11.49
N MET A 135 -16.74 15.82 -12.44
CA MET A 135 -15.56 15.00 -12.11
C MET A 135 -14.30 15.83 -11.94
N GLU A 136 -13.48 15.43 -10.96
CA GLU A 136 -12.24 16.13 -10.60
C GLU A 136 -11.02 15.21 -10.66
N ASN A 137 -9.83 15.81 -10.73
CA ASN A 137 -8.58 15.07 -10.76
C ASN A 137 -8.17 14.59 -9.35
N LEU A 138 -8.17 13.28 -9.14
CA LEU A 138 -7.87 12.65 -7.85
C LEU A 138 -6.39 12.26 -7.68
N LYS A 139 -5.51 12.48 -8.69
CA LYS A 139 -4.07 12.15 -8.57
C LYS A 139 -3.34 13.01 -7.54
N HIS A 140 -3.76 14.25 -7.37
CA HIS A 140 -3.09 15.23 -6.49
C HIS A 140 -3.97 15.72 -5.34
N GLY A 141 -5.23 15.28 -5.26
CA GLY A 141 -6.20 15.71 -4.23
C GLY A 141 -6.00 15.12 -2.82
N ARG A 142 -4.96 14.30 -2.57
CA ARG A 142 -4.66 13.75 -1.23
C ARG A 142 -3.60 14.59 -0.50
N ARG A 143 -3.98 15.81 -0.17
CA ARG A 143 -3.43 16.55 0.97
C ARG A 143 -4.59 17.31 1.60
N LYS A 144 -5.22 16.69 2.60
CA LYS A 144 -5.94 17.30 3.73
C LYS A 144 -6.38 16.19 4.67
#